data_AF-A0A356GU31-F1
#
_entry.id   AF-A0A356GU31-F1
#
_cell.length_a   1.000
_cell.length_b   1.000
_cell.length_c   1.000
_cell.angle_alpha   90.00
_cell.angle_beta   90.00
_cell.angle_gamma   90.00
#
_symmetry.space_group_name_H-M   'P 1'
#
loop_
_entity.id
_entity.type
_entity.pdbx_description
1 polymer ?
#
loop_
_entity_poly.entity_id
_entity_poly.type
_entity_poly.pdbx_seq_one_letter_code
_entity_poly.pdbx_strand_id
1 'polypeptide(L)'
;MCVCQVIAVIALGQSTISKHLFLLKSAGLVRDRRDRKWIHYSLARKDASPYAALALRNLKGWLKDDPVVLKDLERAALARAIGPVAICERRMTLPAGGRAADFVLSPLKKAKPGARPEARG
;
A
#
# COMPACT_ATOMS: atom_id res chain seq x y z
N MET A 1 1.40 -4.88 7.16
CA MET A 1 0.42 -5.08 6.07
C MET A 1 1.05 -5.96 5.01
N CYS A 2 0.29 -6.81 4.32
CA CYS A 2 0.85 -7.61 3.22
C CYS A 2 0.94 -6.79 1.93
N VAL A 3 1.71 -7.28 0.93
CA VAL A 3 1.86 -6.59 -0.35
C VAL A 3 0.53 -6.37 -1.08
N CYS A 4 -0.41 -7.33 -1.02
CA CYS A 4 -1.72 -7.21 -1.64
C CYS A 4 -2.56 -6.10 -1.01
N GLN A 5 -2.47 -5.91 0.31
CA GLN A 5 -3.11 -4.79 1.00
C GLN A 5 -2.54 -3.46 0.53
N VAL A 6 -1.21 -3.35 0.41
CA VAL A 6 -0.55 -2.12 -0.08
C VAL A 6 -0.98 -1.78 -1.51
N ILE A 7 -1.08 -2.79 -2.38
CA ILE A 7 -1.58 -2.65 -3.76
C ILE A 7 -3.02 -2.15 -3.78
N ALA A 8 -3.87 -2.74 -2.93
CA ALA A 8 -5.26 -2.35 -2.87
C ALA A 8 -5.44 -0.92 -2.34
N VAL A 9 -4.60 -0.45 -1.42
CA VAL A 9 -4.65 0.91 -0.87
C VAL A 9 -4.20 1.94 -1.91
N ILE A 10 -2.98 1.79 -2.45
CA ILE A 10 -2.35 2.80 -3.30
C ILE A 10 -2.86 2.72 -4.76
N ALA A 11 -3.56 1.63 -5.12
CA ALA A 11 -4.12 1.40 -6.46
C ALA A 11 -3.11 1.44 -7.62
N LEU A 12 -1.81 1.21 -7.34
CA LEU A 12 -0.77 1.05 -8.35
C LEU A 12 -0.56 -0.41 -8.73
N GLY A 13 0.06 -0.63 -9.90
CA GLY A 13 0.38 -1.97 -10.39
C GLY A 13 1.30 -2.76 -9.44
N GLN A 14 1.10 -4.08 -9.38
CA GLN A 14 1.85 -4.99 -8.50
C GLN A 14 3.36 -4.91 -8.72
N SER A 15 3.81 -4.81 -9.98
CA SER A 15 5.22 -4.70 -10.35
C SER A 15 5.87 -3.43 -9.79
N THR A 16 5.15 -2.30 -9.84
CA THR A 16 5.61 -1.00 -9.36
C THR A 16 5.72 -1.01 -7.84
N ILE A 17 4.71 -1.51 -7.14
CA ILE A 17 4.72 -1.56 -5.67
C ILE A 17 5.79 -2.52 -5.16
N SER A 18 5.98 -3.68 -5.79
CA SER A 18 7.03 -4.62 -5.39
C SER A 18 8.43 -3.99 -5.50
N LYS A 19 8.69 -3.24 -6.59
CA LYS A 19 9.95 -2.51 -6.78
C LYS A 19 10.12 -1.41 -5.72
N HIS A 20 9.09 -0.62 -5.45
CA HIS A 20 9.14 0.42 -4.41
C HIS A 20 9.39 -0.16 -3.02
N LEU A 21 8.70 -1.25 -2.64
CA LEU A 21 8.91 -1.91 -1.36
C LEU A 21 10.32 -2.49 -1.23
N PHE A 22 10.87 -3.04 -2.31
CA PHE A 22 12.26 -3.49 -2.34
C PHE A 22 13.23 -2.32 -2.12
N LEU A 23 13.06 -1.21 -2.83
CA LEU A 23 13.90 -0.01 -2.67
C LEU A 23 13.80 0.58 -1.26
N LEU A 24 12.59 0.70 -0.71
CA LEU A 24 12.38 1.20 0.65
C LEU A 24 12.99 0.26 1.70
N LYS A 25 13.00 -1.06 1.45
CA LYS A 25 13.64 -2.05 2.31
C LYS A 25 15.17 -1.90 2.26
N SER A 26 15.73 -1.80 1.06
CA SER A 26 17.17 -1.58 0.86
C SER A 26 17.64 -0.25 1.45
N ALA A 27 16.80 0.78 1.43
CA ALA A 27 17.04 2.06 2.09
C ALA A 27 16.86 2.03 3.62
N GLY A 28 16.44 0.90 4.21
CA GLY A 28 16.21 0.75 5.65
C GLY A 28 14.98 1.52 6.18
N LEU A 29 14.08 1.96 5.31
CA LEU A 29 12.85 2.69 5.68
C LEU A 29 11.68 1.77 6.02
N VAL A 30 11.69 0.55 5.49
CA VAL A 30 10.70 -0.49 5.80
C VAL A 30 11.37 -1.80 6.17
N ARG A 31 10.68 -2.60 6.97
CA ARG A 31 11.07 -3.97 7.33
C ARG A 31 9.98 -4.92 6.85
N ASP A 32 10.40 -6.10 6.42
CA ASP A 32 9.53 -7.21 6.12
C ASP A 32 9.63 -8.30 7.20
N ARG A 33 8.49 -8.94 7.48
CA ARG A 33 8.39 -10.11 8.33
C ARG A 33 7.60 -11.17 7.57
N ARG A 34 8.20 -12.34 7.39
CA ARG A 34 7.49 -13.49 6.84
C ARG A 34 6.66 -14.13 7.94
N ASP A 35 5.36 -14.24 7.70
CA ASP A 35 4.41 -14.92 8.58
C ASP A 35 3.70 -16.00 7.76
N ARG A 36 4.18 -17.24 7.91
CA ARG A 36 3.74 -18.42 7.15
C ARG A 36 3.73 -18.15 5.62
N LYS A 37 2.55 -17.86 5.08
CA LYS A 37 2.25 -17.65 3.66
C LYS A 37 2.43 -16.21 3.20
N TRP A 38 2.48 -15.24 4.11
CA TRP A 38 2.47 -13.82 3.77
C TRP A 38 3.75 -13.12 4.20
N ILE A 39 4.14 -12.11 3.41
CA ILE A 39 5.20 -11.18 3.78
C ILE A 39 4.52 -9.89 4.22
N HIS A 40 4.71 -9.54 5.49
CA HIS A 40 4.18 -8.34 6.11
C HIS A 40 5.23 -7.25 6.12
N TYR A 41 4.90 -6.09 5.56
CA TYR A 41 5.72 -4.89 5.64
C TYR A 41 5.27 -3.99 6.78
N SER A 42 6.24 -3.38 7.45
CA SER A 42 6.08 -2.36 8.48
C SER A 42 7.14 -1.27 8.31
N LEU A 43 6.85 -0.05 8.77
CA LEU A 43 7.87 0.99 8.83
C LEU A 43 9.03 0.55 9.72
N ALA A 44 10.24 0.93 9.33
CA ALA A 44 11.42 0.72 10.15
C ALA A 44 11.25 1.45 11.49
N ARG A 45 11.57 0.74 12.57
CA ARG A 45 11.59 1.31 13.92
C ARG A 45 12.91 2.07 14.13
N LYS A 46 12.96 2.91 15.17
CA LYS A 46 14.10 3.80 15.46
C LYS A 46 15.45 3.06 15.61
N ASP A 47 15.39 1.79 15.96
CA ASP A 47 16.51 0.85 16.10
C ASP A 47 17.14 0.44 14.76
N ALA A 48 16.47 0.64 13.62
CA ALA A 48 17.01 0.27 12.31
C ALA A 48 18.08 1.24 11.81
N SER A 49 17.80 2.54 11.93
CA SER A 49 18.68 3.63 11.51
C SER A 49 18.12 4.95 12.05
N PRO A 50 18.95 5.79 12.70
CA PRO A 50 18.55 7.14 13.12
C PRO A 50 18.07 8.00 11.95
N TYR A 51 18.70 7.85 10.78
CA TYR A 51 18.35 8.58 9.55
C TYR A 51 16.99 8.17 9.00
N ALA A 52 16.71 6.87 8.94
CA ALA A 52 15.39 6.37 8.53
C ALA A 52 14.29 6.90 9.45
N ALA A 53 14.54 6.92 10.76
CA ALA A 53 13.59 7.44 11.73
C ALA A 53 13.35 8.95 11.58
N LEU A 54 14.36 9.74 11.24
CA LEU A 54 14.22 11.18 11.00
C LEU A 54 13.46 11.45 9.69
N ALA A 55 13.85 10.78 8.60
CA ALA A 55 13.18 10.89 7.31
C ALA A 55 11.69 10.55 7.42
N LEU A 56 11.35 9.43 8.07
CA LEU A 56 9.95 9.02 8.28
C LEU A 56 9.17 10.02 9.15
N ARG A 57 9.80 10.68 10.12
CA ARG A 57 9.14 11.73 10.93
C ARG A 57 8.83 12.96 10.07
N ASN A 58 9.79 13.43 9.28
CA ASN A 58 9.62 14.61 8.44
C ASN A 58 8.56 14.37 7.35
N LEU A 59 8.63 13.21 6.67
CA LEU A 59 7.64 12.83 5.67
C LEU A 59 6.22 12.82 6.23
N LYS A 60 6.02 12.27 7.45
CA LYS A 60 4.71 12.32 8.12
C LYS A 60 4.23 13.74 8.37
N GLY A 61 5.14 14.66 8.74
CA GLY A 61 4.80 16.07 8.96
C GLY A 61 4.41 16.78 7.67
N TRP A 62 5.14 16.54 6.58
CA TRP A 62 4.88 17.17 5.28
C TRP A 62 3.62 16.65 4.59
N LEU A 63 3.29 15.38 4.78
CA LEU A 63 2.20 14.70 4.09
C LEU A 63 0.89 14.65 4.90
N LYS A 64 0.83 15.27 6.07
CA LYS A 64 -0.30 15.15 7.00
C LYS A 64 -1.63 15.67 6.43
N ASP A 65 -1.57 16.69 5.58
CA ASP A 65 -2.74 17.36 5.00
C ASP A 65 -2.93 17.02 3.51
N ASP A 66 -2.11 16.11 2.96
CA ASP A 66 -2.19 15.75 1.56
C ASP A 66 -3.49 14.95 1.29
N PRO A 67 -4.33 15.40 0.34
CA PRO A 67 -5.64 14.79 0.11
C PRO A 67 -5.57 13.36 -0.44
N VAL A 68 -4.47 12.99 -1.11
CA VAL A 68 -4.23 11.60 -1.55
C VAL A 68 -3.86 10.75 -0.34
N VAL A 69 -2.97 11.25 0.52
CA VAL A 69 -2.52 10.53 1.72
C VAL A 69 -3.67 10.32 2.69
N LEU A 70 -4.55 11.30 2.88
CA LEU A 70 -5.74 11.15 3.73
C LEU A 70 -6.67 10.04 3.22
N LYS A 71 -6.96 10.01 1.92
CA LYS A 71 -7.76 8.93 1.30
C LYS A 71 -7.08 7.57 1.43
N ASP A 72 -5.77 7.51 1.23
CA ASP A 72 -5.01 6.26 1.36
C ASP A 72 -4.98 5.77 2.81
N LEU A 73 -4.97 6.66 3.80
CA LEU A 73 -5.08 6.30 5.21
C LEU A 73 -6.44 5.68 5.55
N GLU A 74 -7.54 6.24 5.02
CA GLU A 74 -8.88 5.66 5.16
C GLU A 74 -8.93 4.25 4.53
N ARG A 75 -8.41 4.11 3.31
CA ARG A 75 -8.32 2.82 2.62
C ARG A 75 -7.45 1.83 3.38
N ALA A 76 -6.35 2.28 3.99
CA ALA A 76 -5.47 1.45 4.80
C ALA A 76 -6.15 0.97 6.09
N ALA A 77 -7.01 1.79 6.69
CA ALA A 77 -7.83 1.37 7.84
C ALA A 77 -8.81 0.26 7.45
N LEU A 78 -9.51 0.42 6.32
CA LEU A 78 -10.39 -0.62 5.77
C LEU A 78 -9.62 -1.92 5.44
N ALA A 79 -8.46 -1.81 4.79
CA ALA A 79 -7.61 -2.95 4.47
C ALA A 79 -7.17 -3.73 5.71
N ARG A 80 -6.91 -3.03 6.83
CA ARG A 80 -6.58 -3.61 8.12
C ARG A 80 -7.76 -4.34 8.76
N ALA A 81 -8.95 -3.75 8.71
CA ALA A 81 -10.17 -4.35 9.25
C ALA A 81 -10.58 -5.63 8.52
N ILE A 82 -10.45 -5.64 7.19
CA ILE A 82 -10.76 -6.81 6.34
C ILE A 82 -9.75 -7.95 6.55
N GLY A 83 -8.48 -7.61 6.84
CA GLY A 83 -7.42 -8.57 7.09
C GLY A 83 -6.82 -9.22 5.82
N PRO A 84 -5.67 -9.92 5.97
CA PRO A 84 -4.92 -10.46 4.85
C PRO A 84 -5.60 -11.66 4.17
N VAL A 85 -6.39 -12.46 4.91
CA VAL A 85 -7.06 -13.67 4.38
C VAL A 85 -8.04 -13.29 3.28
N ALA A 86 -8.89 -12.31 3.55
CA ALA A 86 -9.89 -11.82 2.62
C ALA A 86 -9.23 -11.24 1.34
N ILE A 87 -8.20 -10.41 1.47
CA ILE A 87 -7.58 -9.75 0.30
C ILE A 87 -6.68 -10.70 -0.49
N CYS A 88 -5.88 -11.54 0.18
CA CYS A 88 -4.89 -12.40 -0.46
C CYS A 88 -5.45 -13.72 -1.00
N GLU A 89 -6.41 -14.34 -0.32
CA GLU A 89 -6.91 -15.66 -0.73
C GLU A 89 -8.11 -15.56 -1.67
N ARG A 90 -8.96 -14.54 -1.51
CA ARG A 90 -10.13 -14.31 -2.38
C ARG A 90 -9.85 -13.34 -3.53
N ARG A 91 -8.60 -12.88 -3.68
CA ARG A 91 -8.15 -12.00 -4.78
C ARG A 91 -9.08 -10.77 -4.90
N MET A 92 -9.13 -9.95 -3.85
CA MET A 92 -10.07 -8.82 -3.77
C MET A 92 -9.39 -7.45 -3.96
N THR A 93 -10.09 -6.50 -4.59
CA THR A 93 -9.69 -5.08 -4.68
C THR A 93 -10.38 -4.24 -3.62
N LEU A 94 -9.71 -3.21 -3.13
CA LEU A 94 -10.38 -2.07 -2.46
C LEU A 94 -10.97 -1.15 -3.55
N PRO A 95 -12.19 -0.65 -3.38
CA PRO A 95 -12.82 0.25 -4.35
C PRO A 95 -12.02 1.56 -4.50
N ALA A 96 -12.09 2.16 -5.69
CA ALA A 96 -11.36 3.38 -6.05
C ALA A 96 -11.96 4.68 -5.47
N GLY A 97 -12.93 4.58 -4.57
CA GLY A 97 -13.61 5.70 -3.91
C GLY A 97 -15.03 5.34 -3.51
N GLY A 98 -15.46 5.75 -2.32
CA GLY A 98 -16.80 5.49 -1.76
C GLY A 98 -16.79 5.37 -0.24
N ARG A 99 -17.92 5.72 0.41
CA ARG A 99 -18.10 5.57 1.87
C ARG A 99 -18.11 4.08 2.23
N ALA A 100 -17.69 3.74 3.46
CA ALA A 100 -17.65 2.36 3.96
C ALA A 100 -19.00 1.60 3.86
N ALA A 101 -20.12 2.31 3.71
CA ALA A 101 -21.46 1.76 3.57
C ALA A 101 -21.85 1.30 2.15
N ASP A 102 -21.15 1.73 1.09
CA ASP A 102 -21.51 1.43 -0.31
C ASP A 102 -20.85 0.13 -0.82
N PHE A 103 -20.83 -0.88 0.06
CA PHE A 103 -20.01 -2.08 -0.02
C PHE A 103 -20.53 -3.08 -1.06
N VAL A 104 -19.80 -3.27 -2.16
CA VAL A 104 -19.94 -4.49 -2.99
C VAL A 104 -18.56 -5.11 -3.21
N LEU A 105 -18.35 -6.26 -2.60
CA LEU A 105 -17.20 -7.14 -2.83
C LEU A 105 -17.14 -7.52 -4.31
N SER A 106 -16.16 -7.01 -5.04
CA SER A 106 -15.92 -7.36 -6.44
C SER A 106 -14.59 -8.12 -6.60
N PRO A 107 -14.54 -9.17 -7.43
CA PRO A 107 -13.30 -9.88 -7.73
C PRO A 107 -12.25 -8.94 -8.35
N LEU A 108 -10.95 -9.14 -8.07
CA LEU A 108 -9.84 -8.51 -8.81
C LEU A 108 -10.04 -8.81 -10.31
N LYS A 109 -10.63 -7.87 -11.07
CA LYS A 109 -10.49 -7.86 -12.52
C LYS A 109 -9.00 -7.77 -12.80
N LYS A 110 -8.46 -8.75 -13.53
CA LYS A 110 -7.05 -8.79 -13.93
C LYS A 110 -6.66 -7.41 -14.46
N ALA A 111 -5.70 -6.75 -13.81
CA ALA A 111 -5.14 -5.51 -14.31
C ALA A 111 -4.56 -5.79 -15.71
N LYS A 112 -5.13 -5.14 -16.73
CA LYS A 112 -4.59 -5.15 -18.09
C LYS A 112 -3.26 -4.38 -18.02
N PRO A 113 -2.13 -4.96 -18.44
CA PRO A 113 -0.85 -4.26 -18.39
C PRO A 113 -0.83 -3.17 -19.48
N GLY A 114 -0.49 -1.94 -19.09
CA GLY A 114 -0.03 -0.89 -20.00
C GLY A 114 -1.13 -0.16 -20.78
N ALA A 115 -1.53 1.01 -20.27
CA ALA A 115 -1.96 2.12 -21.12
C ALA A 115 -1.47 3.42 -20.47
N ARG A 116 -0.32 3.90 -20.95
CA ARG A 116 0.12 5.28 -20.72
C ARG A 116 -0.69 6.15 -21.69
N PRO A 117 -1.34 7.23 -21.28
CA PRO A 117 -1.83 8.20 -22.25
C PRO A 117 -0.61 8.84 -22.91
N GLU A 118 -0.47 8.65 -24.23
CA GLU A 118 0.41 9.47 -25.06
C GLU A 118 -0.07 10.92 -24.94
N ALA A 119 0.73 11.76 -24.30
CA ALA A 119 0.63 13.19 -24.45
C ALA A 119 1.13 13.53 -25.87
N ARG A 120 0.20 13.82 -26.78
CA ARG A 120 0.50 14.47 -28.05
C ARG A 120 0.82 15.94 -27.77
N GLY A 121 1.96 16.39 -28.30
CA GLY A 121 2.20 17.80 -28.59
C GLY A 121 1.51 18.23 -29.88
#